data_AF-A0A193QML6-F1
#
_entry.id   AF-A0A193QML6-F1
#
_cell.length_a   1.000
_cell.length_b   1.000
_cell.length_c   1.000
_cell.angle_alpha   90.00
_cell.angle_beta   90.00
_cell.angle_gamma   90.00
#
_symmetry.space_group_name_H-M   'P 1'
#
loop_
_entity.id
_entity.type
_entity.pdbx_description
1 polymer ?
#
loop_
_entity_poly.entity_id
_entity_poly.type
_entity_poly.pdbx_seq_one_letter_code
_entity_poly.pdbx_strand_id
1 'polypeptide(L)' 'MIIGVISDIHHDGQHENDVLTTSLNNMVKNGATALIMAGDIRDVHAKRDKALSIITCCFTA' A
#
# COMPACT_ATOMS: atom_id res chain seq x y z
N MET A 1 -11.13 16.16 -3.86
CA MET A 1 -10.54 15.12 -2.99
C MET A 1 -10.39 13.87 -3.82
N ILE A 2 -9.17 13.37 -3.99
CA ILE A 2 -8.89 12.13 -4.72
C ILE A 2 -8.54 11.07 -3.67
N ILE A 3 -9.17 9.91 -3.76
CA ILE A 3 -8.95 8.78 -2.85
C ILE A 3 -8.35 7.65 -3.68
N GLY A 4 -7.15 7.20 -3.31
CA GLY A 4 -6.56 5.98 -3.86
C GLY A 4 -7.28 4.75 -3.32
N VAL A 5 -7.40 3.71 -4.12
CA VAL A 5 -7.90 2.41 -3.67
C VAL A 5 -6.86 1.36 -4.00
N ILE A 6 -6.54 0.53 -3.01
CA ILE A 6 -5.71 -0.66 -3.18
C ILE A 6 -6.48 -1.87 -2.70
N SER A 7 -6.36 -2.98 -3.43
CA SER A 7 -6.91 -4.27 -3.02
C SER A 7 -5.84 -5.33 -3.00
N ASP A 8 -5.99 -6.28 -2.07
CA ASP A 8 -5.33 -7.59 -2.13
C ASP A 8 -3.80 -7.53 -2.25
N ILE A 9 -3.15 -7.35 -1.09
CA ILE A 9 -1.70 -7.35 -0.93
C ILE A 9 -1.28 -8.74 -0.44
N HIS A 10 -1.04 -9.67 -1.37
CA HIS A 10 -0.65 -11.05 -1.05
C HIS A 10 0.87 -11.24 -1.03
N HIS A 11 1.30 -12.29 -0.31
CA HIS A 11 2.70 -12.68 -0.05
C HIS A 11 3.67 -11.47 0.05
N ASP A 12 4.99 -11.55 0.08
CA ASP A 12 5.75 -11.58 -1.17
C ASP A 12 7.10 -10.90 -0.93
N GLY A 13 8.08 -11.31 -1.72
CA GLY A 13 9.48 -10.96 -1.57
C GLY A 13 9.78 -9.48 -1.82
N GLN A 14 11.03 -9.19 -2.17
CA GLN A 14 11.45 -7.80 -2.43
C GLN A 14 10.63 -7.16 -3.57
N HIS A 15 10.30 -7.94 -4.60
CA HIS A 15 9.64 -7.46 -5.81
C HIS A 15 8.28 -6.80 -5.53
N GLU A 16 7.45 -7.40 -4.71
CA GLU A 16 6.08 -6.95 -4.51
C GLU A 16 6.01 -5.81 -3.49
N ASN A 17 6.98 -5.73 -2.57
CA ASN A 17 7.18 -4.52 -1.79
C ASN A 17 7.54 -3.33 -2.70
N ASP A 18 8.33 -3.55 -3.75
CA ASP A 18 8.69 -2.51 -4.72
C ASP A 18 7.48 -2.11 -5.59
N VAL A 19 6.65 -3.08 -6.00
CA VAL A 19 5.38 -2.82 -6.72
C VAL A 19 4.41 -2.01 -5.85
N LEU A 20 4.22 -2.40 -4.59
CA LEU A 20 3.38 -1.68 -3.64
C LEU A 20 3.86 -0.24 -3.48
N THR A 21 5.16 -0.05 -3.22
CA THR A 21 5.77 1.28 -3.03
C THR A 21 5.59 2.16 -4.27
N THR A 22 5.86 1.61 -5.46
CA THR A 22 5.71 2.33 -6.73
C THR A 22 4.26 2.73 -6.99
N SER A 23 3.32 1.82 -6.72
CA SER A 23 1.88 2.06 -6.91
C SER A 23 1.38 3.19 -6.01
N LEU A 24 1.74 3.14 -4.72
CA LEU A 24 1.36 4.17 -3.75
C LEU A 24 1.98 5.54 -4.10
N ASN A 25 3.27 5.57 -4.44
CA ASN A 25 3.94 6.81 -4.87
C ASN A 25 3.28 7.42 -6.12
N ASN A 26 2.87 6.60 -7.07
CA ASN A 26 2.12 7.07 -8.23
C ASN A 26 0.76 7.65 -7.84
N MET A 27 0.03 7.04 -6.90
CA MET A 27 -1.23 7.60 -6.42
C MET A 27 -1.04 8.97 -5.78
N VAL A 28 -0.07 9.10 -4.86
CA VAL A 28 0.26 10.37 -4.19
C VAL A 28 0.67 11.44 -5.21
N LYS A 29 1.54 11.09 -6.17
CA LYS A 29 1.96 11.99 -7.25
C LYS A 29 0.79 12.47 -8.11
N ASN A 30 -0.26 11.66 -8.27
CA ASN A 30 -1.49 12.02 -8.98
C ASN A 30 -2.53 12.73 -8.08
N GLY A 31 -2.16 13.12 -6.87
CA GLY A 31 -2.98 13.96 -5.99
C GLY A 31 -3.93 13.19 -5.06
N ALA A 32 -3.74 11.88 -4.89
CA ALA A 32 -4.48 11.13 -3.87
C ALA A 32 -4.14 11.65 -2.47
N THR A 33 -5.17 12.08 -1.72
CA THR A 33 -5.05 12.64 -0.37
C THR A 33 -5.47 11.66 0.72
N ALA A 34 -6.09 10.55 0.33
CA ALA A 34 -6.48 9.46 1.22
C ALA A 34 -6.35 8.13 0.49
N LEU A 35 -6.30 7.04 1.25
CA LEU A 35 -6.21 5.68 0.72
C LEU A 35 -7.31 4.82 1.37
N ILE A 36 -8.06 4.09 0.55
CA ILE A 36 -8.94 3.01 1.00
C ILE A 36 -8.24 1.69 0.68
N MET A 37 -8.14 0.83 1.70
CA MET A 37 -7.72 -0.55 1.53
C MET A 37 -8.96 -1.44 1.49
N ALA A 38 -9.15 -2.17 0.40
CA ALA A 38 -10.19 -3.17 0.23
C ALA A 38 -9.54 -4.57 0.17
N GLY A 39 -10.17 -5.62 0.68
CA GLY A 39 -9.60 -6.97 0.60
C GLY A 39 -8.43 -7.22 1.54
N ASP A 40 -7.59 -8.20 1.19
CA ASP A 40 -6.63 -8.79 2.12
C ASP A 40 -5.33 -7.99 2.22
N ILE A 41 -4.83 -7.85 3.46
CA ILE A 41 -3.48 -7.38 3.73
C ILE A 41 -2.70 -8.54 4.30
N ARG A 42 -1.89 -9.16 3.44
CA ARG A 42 -1.05 -10.33 3.69
C ARG A 42 -1.84 -11.56 4.14
N ASP A 43 -1.38 -12.70 3.63
CA ASP A 43 -1.94 -14.00 4.00
C ASP A 43 -1.53 -14.43 5.43
N VAL A 44 -0.48 -13.80 5.98
CA VAL A 44 0.04 -14.07 7.32
C VAL A 44 0.05 -12.79 8.15
N HIS A 45 -0.57 -12.82 9.33
CA HIS A 45 -0.65 -11.68 10.27
C HIS A 45 0.71 -11.03 10.54
N ALA A 46 1.75 -11.84 10.79
CA ALA A 46 3.09 -11.35 11.12
C ALA A 46 3.76 -10.51 10.01
N LYS A 47 3.25 -10.54 8.78
CA LYS A 47 3.80 -9.77 7.65
C LYS A 47 3.02 -8.47 7.37
N ARG A 48 1.92 -8.22 8.09
CA ARG A 48 1.07 -7.03 7.91
C ARG A 48 1.82 -5.75 8.21
N ASP A 49 2.64 -5.75 9.26
CA ASP A 49 3.42 -4.59 9.70
C ASP A 49 4.31 -4.02 8.59
N LYS A 50 4.89 -4.89 7.76
CA LYS A 50 5.71 -4.44 6.63
C LYS A 50 4.89 -3.72 5.56
N ALA A 51 3.72 -4.25 5.21
CA ALA A 51 2.83 -3.61 4.24
C ALA A 51 2.29 -2.28 4.78
N LEU A 52 1.86 -2.26 6.03
CA LEU A 52 1.40 -1.05 6.72
C LEU A 52 2.52 0.01 6.79
N SER A 53 3.75 -0.40 7.11
CA SER A 53 4.91 0.49 7.13
C SER A 53 5.17 1.16 5.77
N ILE A 54 5.06 0.41 4.67
CA ILE A 54 5.20 0.98 3.32
C ILE A 54 4.06 1.98 3.06
N ILE A 55 2.82 1.62 3.38
CA ILE A 55 1.65 2.47 3.19
C ILE A 55 1.78 3.79 3.95
N THR A 56 2.14 3.75 5.23
CA THR A 56 2.34 4.94 6.07
C THR A 56 3.50 5.80 5.58
N CYS A 57 4.56 5.19 5.03
CA CYS A 57 5.68 5.92 4.44
C CYS A 57 5.27 6.70 3.18
N CYS A 58 4.40 6.14 2.34
CA CYS A 58 3.93 6.80 1.13
C CYS A 58 2.86 7.85 1.39
N PHE A 59 1.91 7.56 2.28
CA PHE A 59 0.83 8.48 2.67
C PHE A 59 1.13 9.08 4.05
N THR A 60 2.27 9.78 4.17
CA THR A 60 2.63 10.50 5.40
C THR A 60 1.49 11.42 5.80
N ALA A 61 0.95 11.20 7.00
CA ALA A 61 -0.01 12.08 7.65
C ALA A 61 0.59 13.45 7.95
#